data_AF-A0A6G4WD29-F1
#
_entry.id   AF-A0A6G4WD29-F1
#
_cell.length_a   1.000
_cell.length_b   1.000
_cell.length_c   1.000
_cell.angle_alpha   90.00
_cell.angle_beta   90.00
_cell.angle_gamma   90.00
#
_symmetry.space_group_name_H-M   'P 1'
#
loop_
_entity.id
_entity.type
_entity.pdbx_description
1 polymer ?
#
loop_
_entity_poly.entity_id
_entity_poly.type
_entity_poly.pdbx_seq_one_letter_code
_entity_poly.pdbx_strand_id
1 'polypeptide(L)'
;MSSVEKVSIALSPELLDVVKKAVATGEYGSASEVIREALREWRLRQPLRQAELDRLRNAWAQGLESGRPEPFDIDDIMRRARNRFESGSDTPRNG
;
A
#
# COMPACT_ATOMS: atom_id res chain seq x y z
N MET A 1 -13.90 31.62 4.42
CA MET A 1 -15.05 30.78 4.82
C MET A 1 -14.98 29.50 4.01
N SER A 2 -14.73 28.35 4.65
CA SER A 2 -14.72 27.05 3.96
C SER A 2 -16.16 26.68 3.58
N SER A 3 -16.54 26.96 2.33
CA SER A 3 -17.85 26.58 1.81
C SER A 3 -17.96 25.05 1.73
N VAL A 4 -19.03 24.49 2.27
CA VAL A 4 -19.40 23.08 2.07
C VAL A 4 -20.38 23.02 0.91
N GLU A 5 -20.03 22.24 -0.12
CA GLU A 5 -20.89 22.00 -1.27
C GLU A 5 -21.69 20.71 -1.09
N LYS A 6 -22.96 20.71 -1.50
CA LYS A 6 -23.81 19.51 -1.49
C LYS A 6 -23.62 18.74 -2.79
N VAL A 7 -23.26 17.46 -2.66
CA VAL A 7 -23.10 16.55 -3.80
C VAL A 7 -24.09 15.39 -3.64
N SER A 8 -24.80 15.06 -4.72
CA SER A 8 -25.63 13.85 -4.79
C SER A 8 -24.77 12.68 -5.25
N ILE A 9 -24.78 11.57 -4.51
CA ILE A 9 -24.00 10.37 -4.80
C ILE A 9 -24.90 9.13 -4.75
N ALA A 10 -24.64 8.16 -5.63
CA ALA A 10 -25.28 6.86 -5.57
C ALA A 10 -24.46 5.94 -4.65
N LEU A 11 -25.13 5.31 -3.68
CA LEU A 11 -24.56 4.27 -2.83
C LEU A 11 -25.27 2.96 -3.15
N SER A 12 -24.53 1.85 -3.11
CA SER A 12 -25.15 0.53 -3.13
C SER A 12 -26.02 0.36 -1.86
N PRO A 13 -27.04 -0.52 -1.88
CA PRO A 13 -27.90 -0.75 -0.72
C PRO A 13 -27.10 -1.12 0.55
N GLU A 14 -26.03 -1.89 0.39
CA GLU A 14 -25.16 -2.34 1.48
C GLU A 14 -24.41 -1.17 2.11
N LEU A 15 -23.83 -0.28 1.29
CA LEU A 15 -23.13 0.91 1.78
C LEU A 15 -24.10 1.89 2.44
N LEU A 16 -25.31 2.04 1.89
CA LEU A 16 -26.33 2.88 2.49
C LEU A 16 -26.74 2.37 3.87
N ASP A 17 -26.86 1.05 4.05
CA ASP A 17 -27.16 0.44 5.35
C ASP A 17 -26.07 0.70 6.39
N VAL A 18 -24.79 0.59 6.00
CA VAL A 18 -23.66 0.97 6.85
C VAL A 18 -23.77 2.42 7.32
N VAL A 19 -23.99 3.37 6.41
CA VAL A 19 -24.14 4.79 6.75
C VAL A 19 -25.34 5.02 7.68
N LYS A 20 -26.48 4.40 7.40
CA LYS A 20 -27.69 4.53 8.22
C LYS A 20 -27.47 3.99 9.64
N LYS A 21 -26.81 2.84 9.79
CA LYS A 21 -26.50 2.24 11.10
C LYS A 21 -25.55 3.10 11.91
N ALA A 22 -24.50 3.63 11.28
CA ALA A 22 -23.52 4.51 11.93
C ALA A 22 -24.19 5.78 12.50
N VAL A 23 -25.17 6.33 11.78
CA VAL A 23 -25.97 7.47 12.26
C VAL A 23 -26.99 7.03 13.34
N ALA A 24 -27.71 5.93 13.13
CA ALA A 24 -28.76 5.47 14.05
C ALA A 24 -28.21 5.05 15.43
N THR A 25 -26.97 4.57 15.48
CA THR A 25 -26.28 4.22 16.73
C THR A 25 -25.68 5.43 17.45
N GLY A 26 -25.67 6.61 16.80
CA GLY A 26 -25.09 7.83 17.34
C GLY A 26 -23.57 7.92 17.22
N GLU A 27 -22.91 6.98 16.53
CA GLU A 27 -21.48 7.05 16.23
C GLU A 27 -21.15 8.29 15.37
N TYR A 28 -22.09 8.70 14.51
CA TYR A 28 -21.99 9.90 13.68
C TYR A 28 -23.26 10.75 13.76
N GLY A 29 -23.10 12.08 13.71
CA GLY A 29 -24.23 13.01 13.73
C GLY A 29 -24.98 13.14 12.40
N SER A 30 -24.36 12.70 11.29
CA SER A 30 -25.00 12.74 9.96
C SER A 30 -24.33 11.83 8.94
N ALA A 31 -25.06 11.47 7.89
CA ALA A 31 -24.49 10.76 6.73
C ALA A 31 -23.33 11.53 6.10
N SER A 32 -23.43 12.86 6.02
CA SER A 32 -22.36 13.71 5.50
C SER A 32 -21.07 13.64 6.32
N GLU A 33 -21.17 13.32 7.62
CA GLU A 33 -20.01 13.12 8.48
C GLU A 33 -19.30 11.79 8.18
N VAL A 34 -20.07 10.70 8.09
CA VAL A 34 -19.56 9.38 7.68
C VAL A 34 -18.82 9.46 6.34
N ILE A 35 -19.42 10.12 5.35
CA ILE A 35 -18.81 10.25 4.01
C ILE A 35 -17.53 11.10 4.06
N ARG A 36 -17.49 12.19 4.85
CA ARG A 36 -16.27 13.00 4.99
C ARG A 36 -15.14 12.22 5.65
N GLU A 37 -15.44 11.39 6.64
CA GLU A 37 -14.45 10.51 7.27
C GLU A 37 -13.92 9.47 6.29
N ALA A 38 -14.82 8.76 5.60
CA ALA A 38 -14.45 7.78 4.57
C ALA A 38 -13.55 8.40 3.48
N LEU A 39 -13.85 9.63 3.04
CA LEU A 39 -13.02 10.34 2.05
C LEU A 39 -11.68 10.79 2.61
N ARG A 40 -11.61 11.18 3.90
CA ARG A 40 -10.34 11.50 4.57
C ARG A 40 -9.45 10.26 4.64
N GLU A 41 -9.99 9.14 5.08
CA GLU A 41 -9.25 7.87 5.10
C GLU A 41 -8.80 7.46 3.70
N TRP A 42 -9.70 7.51 2.72
CA TRP A 42 -9.37 7.19 1.34
C TRP A 42 -8.22 8.04 0.81
N ARG A 43 -8.22 9.35 1.11
CA ARG A 43 -7.14 10.28 0.74
C ARG A 43 -5.83 9.92 1.44
N LEU A 44 -5.86 9.57 2.72
CA LEU A 44 -4.67 9.17 3.48
C LEU A 44 -4.04 7.87 2.95
N ARG A 45 -4.83 6.98 2.35
CA ARG A 45 -4.33 5.73 1.73
C ARG A 45 -3.70 5.94 0.35
N GLN A 46 -3.96 7.07 -0.33
CA GLN A 46 -3.42 7.31 -1.68
C GLN A 46 -1.89 7.40 -1.74
N PRO A 47 -1.19 8.12 -0.84
CA PRO A 47 0.26 8.20 -0.85
C PRO A 47 0.94 6.84 -0.70
N LEU A 48 0.40 5.96 0.15
CA LEU A 48 0.94 4.60 0.35
C LEU A 48 0.84 3.77 -0.93
N ARG A 49 -0.32 3.85 -1.63
CA ARG A 49 -0.52 3.18 -2.91
C ARG A 49 0.45 3.72 -3.97
N GLN A 50 0.61 5.04 -4.05
CA GLN A 50 1.51 5.66 -5.01
C GLN A 50 2.97 5.29 -4.73
N ALA A 51 3.38 5.29 -3.46
CA ALA A 51 4.72 4.90 -3.06
C ALA A 51 5.05 3.44 -3.44
N GLU A 52 4.10 2.51 -3.28
CA GLU A 52 4.32 1.12 -3.71
C GLU A 52 4.42 1.00 -5.23
N LEU A 53 3.58 1.72 -5.98
CA LEU A 53 3.70 1.75 -7.45
C LEU A 53 5.06 2.28 -7.89
N ASP A 54 5.55 3.34 -7.25
CA ASP A 54 6.84 3.94 -7.59
C ASP A 54 8.00 3.02 -7.17
N ARG A 55 7.87 2.31 -6.04
CA ARG A 55 8.82 1.26 -5.64
C ARG A 55 8.93 0.16 -6.70
N LEU A 56 7.79 -0.33 -7.21
CA LEU A 56 7.77 -1.38 -8.23
C LEU A 56 8.34 -0.88 -9.57
N ARG A 57 8.01 0.34 -9.99
CA ARG A 57 8.58 0.96 -11.20
C ARG A 57 10.10 1.09 -11.10
N ASN A 58 10.60 1.54 -9.94
CA ASN A 58 12.03 1.67 -9.71
C ASN A 58 12.74 0.32 -9.72
N ALA A 59 12.17 -0.71 -9.07
CA ALA A 59 12.73 -2.07 -9.09
C ALA A 59 12.77 -2.66 -10.51
N TRP A 60 11.75 -2.38 -11.33
CA TRP A 60 11.72 -2.77 -12.74
C TRP A 60 12.81 -2.08 -13.55
N ALA A 61 12.94 -0.75 -13.42
CA ALA A 61 13.98 0.03 -14.10
C ALA A 61 15.38 -0.45 -13.71
N GLN A 62 15.61 -0.68 -12.41
CA GLN A 62 16.87 -1.26 -11.92
C GLN A 62 17.15 -2.64 -12.53
N GLY A 63 16.13 -3.48 -12.69
CA GLY A 63 16.25 -4.76 -13.37
C GLY A 63 16.66 -4.61 -14.84
N LEU A 64 16.06 -3.68 -15.58
CA LEU A 64 16.44 -3.38 -16.97
C LEU A 64 17.86 -2.83 -17.09
N GLU A 65 18.29 -2.02 -16.12
CA GLU A 65 19.63 -1.42 -16.07
C GLU A 65 20.69 -2.37 -15.50
N SER A 66 20.29 -3.51 -14.93
CA SER A 66 21.20 -4.47 -14.25
C SER A 66 22.12 -5.26 -15.19
N GLY A 67 21.99 -5.07 -16.50
CA GLY A 67 22.81 -5.71 -17.52
C GLY A 67 22.03 -6.71 -18.36
N ARG A 68 22.74 -7.57 -19.09
CA ARG A 68 22.10 -8.57 -19.96
C ARG A 68 21.48 -9.68 -19.11
N PRO A 69 20.27 -10.13 -19.43
CA PRO A 69 19.67 -11.27 -18.76
C PRO A 69 20.50 -12.54 -19.04
N GLU A 70 20.73 -13.32 -17.99
CA GLU A 70 21.38 -14.62 -18.05
C GLU A 70 20.33 -15.74 -17.90
N PRO A 71 20.62 -16.98 -18.36
CA PRO A 71 19.75 -18.12 -18.13
C PRO A 71 19.46 -18.34 -16.64
N PHE A 72 18.20 -18.68 -16.33
CA PHE A 72 17.78 -18.91 -14.95
C PHE A 72 18.14 -20.32 -14.47
N ASP A 73 18.92 -20.41 -13.39
CA ASP A 73 19.29 -21.65 -12.70
C ASP A 73 19.12 -21.47 -11.19
N ILE A 74 18.09 -22.12 -10.62
CA ILE A 74 17.76 -22.01 -9.20
C ILE A 74 18.80 -22.70 -8.30
N ASP A 75 19.42 -23.79 -8.76
CA ASP A 75 20.39 -24.55 -7.96
C ASP A 75 21.70 -23.77 -7.80
N ASP A 76 22.15 -23.08 -8.86
CA ASP A 76 23.27 -22.15 -8.79
C ASP A 76 22.97 -20.95 -7.87
N ILE A 77 21.78 -20.35 -8.00
CA ILE A 77 21.35 -19.23 -7.14
C ILE A 77 21.40 -19.63 -5.67
N MET A 78 20.85 -20.81 -5.32
CA MET A 78 20.82 -21.32 -3.95
C MET A 78 22.22 -21.63 -3.43
N ARG A 79 23.08 -22.25 -4.25
CA ARG A 79 24.48 -22.52 -3.90
C ARG A 79 25.23 -21.22 -3.61
N ARG A 80 25.12 -20.21 -4.48
CA ARG A 80 25.75 -18.89 -4.26
C ARG A 80 25.20 -18.18 -3.03
N ALA A 81 23.90 -18.29 -2.75
CA ALA A 81 23.29 -17.70 -1.57
C ALA A 81 23.81 -18.33 -0.26
N ARG A 82 23.95 -19.66 -0.21
CA ARG A 82 24.51 -20.37 0.95
C ARG A 82 25.96 -19.98 1.21
N ASN A 83 26.80 -19.96 0.16
CA ASN A 83 28.20 -19.55 0.28
C ASN A 83 28.33 -18.13 0.84
N ARG A 84 27.50 -17.17 0.38
CA ARG A 84 27.50 -15.80 0.93
C ARG A 84 27.09 -15.74 2.41
N PHE A 85 26.14 -16.58 2.83
CA PHE A 85 25.70 -16.62 4.22
C PHE A 85 26.80 -17.17 5.14
N GLU A 86 27.47 -18.24 4.73
CA GLU A 86 28.59 -18.85 5.47
C GLU A 86 29.78 -17.88 5.56
N SER A 87 30.17 -17.22 4.46
CA SER A 87 31.26 -16.21 4.48
C SER A 87 30.91 -14.93 5.26
N GLY A 88 29.63 -14.54 5.31
CA GLY A 88 29.16 -13.39 6.11
C GLY A 88 29.12 -13.67 7.61
N SER A 89 29.09 -14.95 8.02
CA SER A 89 29.12 -15.37 9.43
C SER A 89 30.52 -15.34 10.06
N ASP A 90 31.58 -15.19 9.24
CA ASP A 90 32.98 -15.11 9.67
C ASP A 90 33.48 -13.69 9.99
N THR A 91 32.62 -12.66 9.86
CA THR A 91 32.97 -11.30 10.32
C THR A 91 32.70 -11.19 11.82
N PRO A 92 33.71 -10.93 12.68
CA PRO A 92 33.47 -10.77 14.10
C PRO A 92 32.55 -9.58 14.33
N ARG A 93 31.39 -9.83 14.95
CA ARG A 93 30.59 -8.77 15.59
C ARG A 93 31.44 -8.20 16.74
N ASN A 94 32.25 -7.20 16.45
CA ASN A 94 32.85 -6.37 17.49
C ASN A 94 31.72 -5.68 18.26
N GLY A 95 31.70 -5.92 19.57
CA GLY A 95 30.82 -5.27 20.54
C GLY A 95 31.20 -3.83 20.83
#